data_AF-A0A1Y1Q7C4-F1
#
_entry.id   AF-A0A1Y1Q7C4-F1
#
_cell.length_a   1.000
_cell.length_b   1.000
_cell.length_c   1.000
_cell.angle_alpha   90.00
_cell.angle_beta   90.00
_cell.angle_gamma   90.00
#
_symmetry.space_group_name_H-M   'P 1'
#
loop_
_entity.id
_entity.type
_entity.pdbx_description
1 polymer ?
#
loop_
_entity_poly.entity_id
_entity_poly.type
_entity_poly.pdbx_seq_one_letter_code
_entity_poly.pdbx_strand_id
1 'polypeptide(L)'
;MVSVETSAYKTWQQVLFWIGWLSLLIPGYFISYGFTLVGSLVLSGYNETVDLVLVLIMGTALIELLLIGIYTLTRYWFQESKFGRLVLWLVLGAAGIPLAALLGCVYAYAKLALYQ
;
A
#
# COMPACT_ATOMS: atom_id res chain seq x y z
N MET A 1 36.64 -10.68 10.19
CA MET A 1 36.52 -9.86 8.97
C MET A 1 35.07 -9.90 8.54
N VAL A 2 34.34 -8.80 8.69
CA VAL A 2 32.99 -8.67 8.12
C VAL A 2 33.21 -8.55 6.61
N SER A 3 32.89 -9.60 5.86
CA SER A 3 32.87 -9.51 4.41
C SER A 3 31.84 -8.46 4.06
N VAL A 4 32.31 -7.31 3.56
CA VAL A 4 31.44 -6.33 2.93
C VAL A 4 30.92 -7.04 1.69
N GLU A 5 29.78 -7.71 1.83
CA GLU A 5 29.08 -8.35 0.73
C GLU A 5 28.79 -7.24 -0.28
N THR A 6 29.53 -7.28 -1.39
CA THR A 6 29.27 -6.40 -2.51
C THR A 6 27.84 -6.69 -2.94
N SER A 7 26.98 -5.68 -2.84
CA SER A 7 25.58 -5.80 -3.23
C SER A 7 25.50 -6.39 -4.65
N ALA A 8 24.74 -7.48 -4.83
CA ALA A 8 24.52 -8.07 -6.15
C ALA A 8 23.82 -7.11 -7.13
N TYR A 9 23.24 -6.01 -6.62
CA TYR A 9 22.59 -4.99 -7.42
C TYR A 9 23.56 -3.90 -7.86
N LYS A 10 23.45 -3.49 -9.12
CA LYS A 10 24.16 -2.33 -9.65
C LYS A 10 23.71 -1.06 -8.92
N THR A 11 24.57 -0.06 -8.77
CA THR A 11 24.26 1.20 -8.07
C THR A 11 22.96 1.86 -8.55
N TRP A 12 22.70 1.88 -9.86
CA TRP A 12 21.46 2.44 -10.40
C TRP A 12 20.20 1.66 -9.96
N GLN A 13 20.29 0.35 -9.76
CA GLN A 13 19.19 -0.48 -9.25
C GLN A 13 18.91 -0.16 -7.79
N GLN A 14 19.95 0.11 -6.99
CA GLN A 14 19.80 0.52 -5.60
C GLN A 14 19.08 1.86 -5.49
N VAL A 15 19.47 2.84 -6.31
CA VAL A 15 18.81 4.16 -6.36
C VAL A 15 17.35 4.01 -6.77
N LEU A 16 17.06 3.26 -7.84
CA LEU A 16 15.68 3.02 -8.28
C LEU A 16 14.85 2.28 -7.24
N PHE A 17 15.43 1.30 -6.54
CA PHE A 17 14.74 0.60 -5.46
C PHE A 17 14.30 1.57 -4.37
N TRP A 18 15.20 2.42 -3.87
CA TRP A 18 14.88 3.35 -2.80
C TRP A 18 13.85 4.40 -3.24
N ILE A 19 13.95 4.91 -4.46
CA ILE A 19 12.94 5.83 -5.01
C ILE A 19 11.58 5.13 -5.07
N GLY A 20 11.51 3.92 -5.62
CA GLY A 20 10.27 3.15 -5.71
C GLY A 20 9.70 2.76 -4.34
N TRP A 21 10.57 2.36 -3.41
CA TRP A 21 10.17 1.99 -2.05
C TRP A 21 9.65 3.19 -1.26
N LEU A 22 10.35 4.33 -1.30
CA LEU A 22 9.90 5.58 -0.68
C LEU A 22 8.61 6.10 -1.35
N SER A 23 8.40 5.83 -2.64
CA SER A 23 7.18 6.24 -3.32
C SER A 23 5.92 5.56 -2.74
N LEU A 24 6.04 4.42 -2.04
CA LEU A 24 4.93 3.78 -1.32
C LEU A 24 4.35 4.68 -0.22
N LEU A 25 5.12 5.62 0.31
CA LEU A 25 4.65 6.57 1.32
C LEU A 25 3.58 7.51 0.76
N ILE A 26 3.58 7.79 -0.55
CA ILE A 26 2.59 8.66 -1.19
C ILE A 26 1.18 8.05 -1.09
N PRO A 27 0.90 6.85 -1.63
CA PRO A 27 -0.39 6.20 -1.44
C PRO A 27 -0.66 5.88 0.03
N GLY A 28 0.36 5.49 0.81
CA GLY A 28 0.22 5.29 2.25
C GLY A 28 -0.36 6.51 2.98
N TYR A 29 0.12 7.72 2.65
CA TYR A 29 -0.38 8.98 3.20
C TYR A 29 -1.85 9.21 2.84
N PHE A 30 -2.23 9.09 1.56
CA PHE A 30 -3.60 9.35 1.13
C PHE A 30 -4.60 8.33 1.70
N ILE A 31 -4.25 7.05 1.71
CA ILE A 31 -5.12 6.01 2.28
C ILE A 31 -5.24 6.21 3.81
N SER A 32 -4.14 6.56 4.50
CA SER A 32 -4.18 6.83 5.95
C SER A 32 -5.05 8.03 6.27
N TYR A 33 -4.92 9.12 5.50
CA TYR A 33 -5.74 10.31 5.66
C TYR A 33 -7.24 9.99 5.46
N GLY A 34 -7.58 9.24 4.41
CA GLY A 34 -8.94 8.77 4.17
C GLY A 34 -9.46 7.90 5.33
N PHE A 35 -8.65 6.95 5.79
CA PHE A 35 -8.99 6.07 6.91
C PHE A 35 -9.27 6.86 8.19
N THR A 36 -8.45 7.85 8.52
CA THR A 36 -8.66 8.72 9.68
C THR A 36 -9.93 9.55 9.53
N LEU A 37 -10.19 10.11 8.35
CA LEU A 37 -11.37 10.93 8.11
C LEU A 37 -12.65 10.11 8.29
N VAL A 38 -12.78 8.98 7.58
CA VAL A 38 -13.97 8.11 7.68
C VAL A 38 -14.05 7.46 9.07
N GLY A 39 -12.92 7.01 9.62
CA GLY A 39 -12.87 6.42 10.96
C GLY A 39 -13.30 7.39 12.07
N SER A 40 -13.00 8.68 11.92
CA SER A 40 -13.46 9.69 12.87
C SER A 40 -14.99 9.86 12.88
N LEU A 41 -15.63 9.73 11.71
CA LEU A 41 -17.10 9.76 11.59
C LEU A 41 -17.72 8.55 12.30
N VAL A 42 -17.16 7.36 12.07
CA VAL A 42 -17.59 6.13 12.76
C VAL A 42 -17.48 6.26 14.28
N LEU A 43 -16.33 6.73 14.77
CA LEU A 43 -16.10 6.93 16.21
C LEU A 43 -17.01 8.00 16.82
N SER A 44 -17.44 8.98 16.03
CA SER A 44 -18.38 10.03 16.46
C SER A 44 -19.86 9.58 16.47
N GLY A 45 -20.13 8.31 16.11
CA GLY A 45 -21.46 7.69 16.21
C GLY A 45 -22.18 7.48 14.88
N TYR A 46 -21.57 7.87 13.75
CA TYR A 46 -22.11 7.57 12.41
C TYR A 46 -21.76 6.12 12.03
N ASN A 47 -22.70 5.20 12.26
CA ASN A 47 -22.53 3.77 11.99
C ASN A 47 -23.31 3.31 10.76
N GLU A 48 -23.36 4.12 9.72
CA GLU A 48 -23.91 3.65 8.45
C GLU A 48 -23.04 2.49 7.93
N THR A 49 -23.67 1.48 7.33
CA THR A 49 -22.96 0.32 6.79
C THR A 49 -21.89 0.73 5.77
N VAL A 50 -22.11 1.84 5.06
CA VAL A 50 -21.15 2.45 4.13
C VAL A 50 -19.85 2.82 4.84
N ASP A 51 -19.93 3.53 5.97
CA ASP A 51 -18.76 4.06 6.68
C ASP A 51 -17.88 2.93 7.21
N LEU A 52 -18.50 1.89 7.78
CA LEU A 52 -17.78 0.70 8.26
C LEU A 52 -17.07 -0.04 7.11
N VAL A 53 -17.74 -0.21 5.97
CA VAL A 53 -17.14 -0.86 4.79
C VAL A 53 -15.97 -0.04 4.24
N LEU A 54 -16.11 1.28 4.15
CA LEU A 54 -15.04 2.18 3.69
C LEU A 54 -13.82 2.12 4.63
N VAL A 55 -14.03 2.15 5.95
CA VAL A 55 -12.95 1.99 6.95
C VAL A 55 -12.24 0.65 6.77
N LEU A 56 -12.98 -0.45 6.56
CA LEU A 56 -12.39 -1.77 6.34
C LEU A 56 -11.57 -1.84 5.04
N ILE A 57 -12.07 -1.27 3.94
CA ILE A 57 -11.34 -1.23 2.66
C ILE A 57 -10.05 -0.42 2.81
N MET A 58 -10.12 0.76 3.42
CA MET A 58 -8.93 1.60 3.61
C MET A 58 -7.93 0.96 4.59
N GLY A 59 -8.43 0.35 5.68
CA GLY A 59 -7.59 -0.33 6.66
C GLY A 59 -6.86 -1.55 6.07
N THR A 60 -7.56 -2.37 5.29
CA THR A 60 -6.96 -3.51 4.58
C THR A 60 -5.93 -3.05 3.55
N ALA A 61 -6.21 -2.00 2.79
CA ALA A 61 -5.25 -1.41 1.85
C ALA A 61 -3.96 -0.93 2.53
N LEU A 62 -4.04 -0.32 3.73
CA LEU A 62 -2.85 0.07 4.50
C LEU A 62 -2.03 -1.13 4.94
N ILE A 63 -2.68 -2.20 5.40
CA ILE A 63 -2.00 -3.43 5.80
C ILE A 63 -1.29 -4.06 4.61
N GLU A 64 -1.97 -4.17 3.45
CA GLU A 64 -1.37 -4.71 2.23
C GLU A 64 -0.16 -3.89 1.77
N LEU A 65 -0.27 -2.56 1.85
CA LEU A 65 0.81 -1.65 1.45
C LEU A 65 2.02 -1.78 2.38
N LEU A 66 1.78 -1.92 3.69
CA LEU A 66 2.81 -2.23 4.68
C LEU A 66 3.47 -3.58 4.40
N LEU A 67 2.68 -4.62 4.11
CA LEU A 67 3.20 -5.95 3.81
C LEU A 67 4.06 -5.95 2.54
N ILE A 68 3.67 -5.22 1.49
CA ILE A 68 4.51 -5.05 0.29
C ILE A 68 5.80 -4.30 0.64
N GLY A 69 5.71 -3.24 1.44
CA GLY A 69 6.88 -2.49 1.90
C GLY A 69 7.89 -3.38 2.64
N ILE A 70 7.42 -4.17 3.61
CA ILE A 70 8.25 -5.12 4.36
C ILE A 70 8.79 -6.20 3.43
N TYR A 71 7.94 -6.85 2.64
CA TYR A 71 8.33 -7.95 1.74
C TYR A 71 9.43 -7.52 0.77
N THR A 72 9.26 -6.37 0.11
CA THR A 72 10.23 -5.86 -0.87
C THR A 72 11.52 -5.41 -0.20
N LEU A 73 11.45 -4.81 0.99
CA LEU A 73 12.63 -4.42 1.77
C LEU A 73 13.44 -5.64 2.22
N THR A 74 12.79 -6.65 2.81
CA THR A 74 13.42 -7.88 3.25
C THR A 74 14.11 -8.59 2.08
N ARG A 75 13.42 -8.78 0.96
CA ARG A 75 13.99 -9.45 -0.23
C ARG A 75 15.09 -8.65 -0.91
N TYR A 76 15.04 -7.32 -0.82
CA TYR A 76 16.14 -6.46 -1.27
C TYR A 76 17.37 -6.61 -0.38
N TRP A 77 17.19 -6.58 0.94
CA TRP A 77 18.27 -6.68 1.93
C TRP A 77 19.02 -8.01 1.86
N PHE A 78 18.28 -9.12 1.77
CA PHE A 78 18.85 -10.47 1.65
C PHE A 78 19.19 -10.87 0.21
N GLN A 79 18.94 -10.00 -0.78
CA GLN A 79 19.26 -10.23 -2.19
C GLN A 79 18.63 -11.52 -2.78
N GLU A 80 17.50 -11.96 -2.23
CA GLU A 80 16.86 -13.25 -2.54
C GLU A 80 15.94 -13.20 -3.78
N SER A 81 15.84 -12.06 -4.46
CA SER A 81 14.91 -11.85 -5.56
C SER A 81 15.55 -11.12 -6.73
N LYS A 82 15.11 -11.44 -7.95
CA LYS A 82 15.51 -10.66 -9.12
C LYS A 82 14.98 -9.23 -9.00
N PHE A 83 15.79 -8.25 -9.35
CA PHE A 83 15.42 -6.82 -9.28
C PHE A 83 14.09 -6.50 -9.97
N GLY A 84 13.86 -7.05 -11.17
CA GLY A 84 12.60 -6.85 -11.90
C GLY A 84 11.36 -7.33 -11.13
N ARG A 85 11.48 -8.38 -10.31
CA ARG A 85 10.39 -8.85 -9.45
C ARG A 85 10.13 -7.88 -8.30
N LEU A 86 11.18 -7.29 -7.72
CA LEU A 86 11.03 -6.27 -6.68
C LEU A 86 10.33 -5.02 -7.23
N VAL A 87 10.74 -4.54 -8.41
CA VAL A 87 10.11 -3.41 -9.07
C VAL A 87 8.64 -3.70 -9.39
N LEU A 88 8.32 -4.90 -9.88
CA LEU A 88 6.93 -5.30 -10.12
C LEU A 88 6.07 -5.21 -8.86
N TRP A 89 6.57 -5.73 -7.73
CA TRP A 89 5.87 -5.63 -6.45
C TRP A 89 5.72 -4.19 -5.96
N LEU A 90 6.75 -3.36 -6.13
CA LEU A 90 6.67 -1.94 -5.80
C LEU A 90 5.62 -1.21 -6.64
N VAL A 91 5.54 -1.49 -7.95
CA VAL A 91 4.51 -0.93 -8.85
C VAL A 91 3.12 -1.41 -8.45
N LEU A 92 2.95 -2.69 -8.14
CA LEU A 92 1.68 -3.23 -7.66
C LEU A 92 1.26 -2.61 -6.33
N GLY A 93 2.19 -2.37 -5.41
CA GLY A 93 1.90 -1.67 -4.16
C GLY A 93 1.57 -0.20 -4.36
N ALA A 94 2.33 0.50 -5.21
CA ALA A 94 2.19 1.93 -5.41
C ALA A 94 0.94 2.31 -6.22
N ALA A 95 0.54 1.48 -7.19
CA ALA A 95 -0.58 1.75 -8.08
C ALA A 95 -1.73 0.75 -7.92
N GLY A 96 -1.43 -0.54 -7.80
CA GLY A 96 -2.44 -1.60 -7.72
C GLY A 96 -3.31 -1.51 -6.47
N ILE A 97 -2.70 -1.38 -5.28
CA ILE A 97 -3.44 -1.27 -4.00
C ILE A 97 -4.35 -0.03 -3.98
N PRO A 98 -3.86 1.19 -4.28
CA PRO A 98 -4.73 2.37 -4.29
C PRO A 98 -5.87 2.27 -5.30
N LEU A 99 -5.62 1.72 -6.49
CA LEU A 99 -6.67 1.52 -7.49
C LEU A 99 -7.72 0.52 -7.00
N ALA A 100 -7.30 -0.61 -6.40
CA ALA A 100 -8.22 -1.60 -5.85
C ALA A 100 -9.06 -1.01 -4.71
N ALA A 101 -8.43 -0.26 -3.80
CA ALA A 101 -9.13 0.43 -2.71
C ALA A 101 -10.13 1.45 -3.24
N LEU A 102 -9.74 2.27 -4.23
CA LEU A 102 -10.62 3.26 -4.85
C LEU A 102 -11.82 2.61 -5.52
N LEU A 103 -11.59 1.56 -6.31
CA LEU A 103 -12.68 0.79 -6.95
C LEU A 103 -13.61 0.14 -5.92
N GLY A 104 -13.05 -0.40 -4.83
CA GLY A 104 -13.83 -0.95 -3.72
C GLY A 104 -14.71 0.10 -3.06
N CYS A 105 -14.17 1.29 -2.78
CA CYS A 105 -14.93 2.40 -2.20
C CYS A 105 -16.06 2.88 -3.13
N VAL A 106 -15.76 3.07 -4.42
CA VAL A 106 -16.77 3.49 -5.42
C VAL A 106 -17.87 2.44 -5.57
N TYR A 107 -17.52 1.17 -5.63
CA TYR A 107 -18.48 0.08 -5.73
C TYR A 107 -19.37 -0.02 -4.49
N ALA A 108 -18.79 0.07 -3.29
CA ALA A 108 -19.54 0.08 -2.04
C ALA A 108 -20.55 1.24 -2.01
N TYR A 109 -20.11 2.44 -2.37
CA TYR A 109 -20.98 3.62 -2.44
C TYR A 109 -22.10 3.45 -3.47
N ALA A 110 -21.78 3.01 -4.70
CA ALA A 110 -22.78 2.82 -5.76
C ALA A 110 -23.83 1.77 -5.38
N LYS A 111 -23.40 0.65 -4.78
CA LYS A 111 -24.32 -0.40 -4.32
C LYS A 111 -25.23 0.11 -3.20
N LEU A 112 -24.71 0.87 -2.25
CA LEU A 112 -25.53 1.38 -1.15
C LEU A 112 -26.49 2.49 -1.63
N ALA A 113 -26.08 3.33 -2.58
CA ALA A 113 -26.93 4.37 -3.16
C ALA A 113 -28.05 3.83 -4.07
N LEU A 114 -27.84 2.70 -4.75
CA LEU A 114 -28.84 2.10 -5.65
C LEU A 114 -29.83 1.16 -4.96
N TYR A 115 -29.52 0.72 -3.74
CA TYR A 115 -30.35 -0.22 -2.96
C TYR A 115 -30.98 0.44 -1.71
N GLN A 116 -30.86 1.76 -1.56
CA GLN A 116 -31.74 2.59 -0.73
C GLN A 116 -33.00 2.97 -1.51
#